data_AF-A0A7V5D9T6-F1
#
_entry.id   AF-A0A7V5D9T6-F1
#
_cell.length_a   1.000
_cell.length_b   1.000
_cell.length_c   1.000
_cell.angle_alpha   90.00
_cell.angle_beta   90.00
_cell.angle_gamma   90.00
#
_symmetry.space_group_name_H-M   'P 1'
#
loop_
_entity.id
_entity.type
_entity.pdbx_description
1 polymer ?
#
loop_
_entity_poly.entity_id
_entity_poly.type
_entity_poly.pdbx_seq_one_letter_code
_entity_poly.pdbx_strand_id
1 'polypeptide(L)'
;MKRIRDGFYLFLISVYTLVLGIPAIILSFLYPGGNLSYLLGRLWAWLIIKTLGLKVEVKGLENLKNLKSFIIMANHQSHLDVASIMATFPHQLRFLAK
;
A
#
# COMPACT_ATOMS: atom_id res chain seq x y z
N MET A 1 7.24 -27.68 -4.71
CA MET A 1 7.69 -26.65 -3.73
C MET A 1 7.25 -25.23 -4.11
N LYS A 2 7.62 -24.69 -5.30
CA LYS A 2 7.21 -23.31 -5.71
C LYS A 2 5.69 -23.06 -5.62
N ARG A 3 4.87 -23.95 -6.20
CA ARG A 3 3.39 -23.83 -6.14
C ARG A 3 2.80 -23.80 -4.72
N ILE A 4 3.40 -24.52 -3.77
CA ILE A 4 2.93 -24.53 -2.37
C ILE A 4 3.24 -23.20 -1.70
N ARG A 5 4.47 -22.69 -1.89
CA ARG A 5 4.89 -21.38 -1.39
C ARG A 5 4.05 -20.25 -1.99
N ASP A 6 3.83 -20.28 -3.30
CA ASP A 6 3.08 -19.25 -3.99
C ASP A 6 1.60 -19.28 -3.54
N GLY A 7 1.02 -20.48 -3.34
CA GLY A 7 -0.30 -20.65 -2.73
C GLY A 7 -0.37 -20.13 -1.29
N PHE A 8 0.67 -20.36 -0.48
CA PHE A 8 0.76 -19.83 0.88
C PHE A 8 0.81 -18.30 0.90
N TYR A 9 1.57 -17.67 -0.02
CA TYR A 9 1.60 -16.22 -0.16
C TYR A 9 0.22 -15.67 -0.54
N LEU A 10 -0.44 -16.27 -1.53
CA LEU A 10 -1.80 -15.87 -1.92
C LEU A 10 -2.80 -16.00 -0.77
N PHE A 11 -2.70 -17.07 0.02
CA PHE A 11 -3.52 -17.25 1.21
C PHE A 11 -3.30 -16.11 2.21
N LEU A 12 -2.05 -15.81 2.57
CA LEU A 12 -1.74 -14.72 3.50
C LEU A 12 -2.21 -13.35 3.00
N ILE A 13 -1.95 -13.04 1.72
CA ILE A 13 -2.38 -11.78 1.11
C ILE A 13 -3.91 -11.67 1.12
N SER A 14 -4.62 -12.77 0.86
CA SER A 14 -6.10 -12.81 0.94
C SER A 14 -6.58 -12.54 2.36
N VAL A 15 -5.95 -13.15 3.37
CA VAL A 15 -6.27 -12.91 4.78
C VAL A 15 -6.06 -11.44 5.15
N TYR A 16 -4.92 -10.84 4.80
CA TYR A 16 -4.67 -9.43 5.09
C TYR A 16 -5.69 -8.52 4.41
N THR A 17 -6.03 -8.83 3.16
CA THR A 17 -7.00 -8.06 2.37
C THR A 17 -8.38 -8.08 3.01
N LEU A 18 -8.85 -9.24 3.49
CA LEU A 18 -10.15 -9.33 4.16
C LEU A 18 -10.12 -8.67 5.54
N VAL A 19 -9.12 -8.99 6.37
CA VAL A 19 -9.04 -8.54 7.76
C VAL A 19 -8.82 -7.02 7.85
N LEU A 20 -8.01 -6.44 6.96
CA LEU A 20 -7.72 -5.00 6.95
C LEU A 20 -8.64 -4.22 6.02
N GLY A 21 -9.09 -4.82 4.92
CA GLY A 21 -9.95 -4.17 3.93
C GLY A 21 -11.34 -3.88 4.45
N ILE A 22 -11.97 -4.83 5.17
CA ILE A 22 -13.31 -4.62 5.76
C ILE A 22 -13.33 -3.40 6.69
N PRO A 23 -12.46 -3.30 7.72
CA PRO A 23 -12.44 -2.10 8.58
C PRO A 23 -11.98 -0.86 7.82
N ALA A 24 -11.09 -0.95 6.81
CA ALA A 24 -10.71 0.21 6.01
C ALA A 24 -11.90 0.79 5.23
N ILE A 25 -12.77 -0.07 4.68
CA ILE A 25 -14.01 0.34 4.01
C ILE A 25 -14.93 1.02 5.02
N ILE A 26 -15.21 0.39 6.17
CA ILE A 26 -16.10 0.96 7.20
C ILE A 26 -15.57 2.33 7.66
N LEU A 27 -14.28 2.42 8.00
CA LEU A 27 -13.65 3.65 8.46
C LEU A 27 -13.62 4.74 7.37
N SER A 28 -13.62 4.37 6.09
CA SER A 28 -13.70 5.35 5.00
C SER A 28 -15.03 6.11 4.98
N PHE A 29 -16.14 5.46 5.39
CA PHE A 29 -17.44 6.12 5.53
C PHE A 29 -17.56 6.92 6.82
N LEU A 30 -17.00 6.42 7.92
CA LEU A 30 -17.09 7.07 9.23
C LEU A 30 -16.15 8.28 9.38
N TYR A 31 -15.00 8.26 8.69
CA TYR A 31 -13.97 9.29 8.81
C TYR A 31 -13.60 9.85 7.41
N PRO A 32 -14.26 10.94 6.95
CA PRO A 32 -14.12 11.46 5.59
C PRO A 32 -12.69 11.88 5.21
N GLY A 33 -11.84 12.21 6.18
CA GLY A 33 -10.42 12.51 5.94
C GLY A 33 -9.60 11.29 5.48
N GLY A 34 -10.12 10.07 5.63
CA GLY A 34 -9.51 8.84 5.12
C GLY A 34 -8.16 8.47 5.76
N ASN A 35 -7.74 9.15 6.84
CA ASN A 35 -6.44 8.90 7.48
C ASN A 35 -6.38 7.49 8.07
N LEU A 36 -7.45 7.05 8.72
CA LEU A 36 -7.52 5.72 9.35
C LEU A 36 -7.60 4.60 8.31
N SER A 37 -8.44 4.75 7.27
CA SER A 37 -8.51 3.78 6.18
C SER A 37 -7.18 3.70 5.42
N TYR A 38 -6.50 4.83 5.23
CA TYR A 38 -5.17 4.86 4.64
C TYR A 38 -4.11 4.18 5.51
N LEU A 39 -4.16 4.33 6.84
CA LEU A 39 -3.25 3.64 7.76
C LEU A 39 -3.39 2.12 7.67
N LEU A 40 -4.63 1.61 7.60
CA LEU A 40 -4.89 0.19 7.37
C LEU A 40 -4.37 -0.28 6.01
N GLY A 41 -4.57 0.52 4.96
CA GLY A 41 -4.00 0.26 3.64
C GLY A 41 -2.47 0.23 3.64
N ARG A 42 -1.82 1.11 4.40
CA ARG A 42 -0.35 1.11 4.58
C ARG A 42 0.12 -0.14 5.31
N LEU A 43 -0.57 -0.56 6.37
CA LEU A 43 -0.26 -1.81 7.06
C LEU A 43 -0.41 -3.03 6.13
N TRP A 44 -1.50 -3.07 5.36
CA TRP A 44 -1.72 -4.09 4.33
C TRP A 44 -0.57 -4.15 3.32
N ALA A 45 -0.18 -3.00 2.77
CA ALA A 45 0.92 -2.90 1.83
C ALA A 45 2.26 -3.36 2.43
N TRP A 46 2.55 -2.95 3.67
CA TRP A 46 3.75 -3.36 4.39
C TRP A 46 3.79 -4.87 4.64
N LEU A 47 2.66 -5.48 5.03
CA LEU A 47 2.57 -6.93 5.22
C LEU A 47 2.84 -7.70 3.92
N ILE A 48 2.33 -7.23 2.77
CA ILE A 48 2.61 -7.84 1.46
C ILE A 48 4.11 -7.81 1.16
N ILE A 49 4.75 -6.64 1.30
CA ILE A 49 6.19 -6.48 1.06
C ILE A 49 7.00 -7.41 1.97
N LYS A 50 6.62 -7.52 3.26
CA LYS A 50 7.26 -8.42 4.22
C LYS A 50 7.08 -9.89 3.88
N THR A 51 5.87 -10.33 3.54
CA THR A 51 5.57 -11.72 3.18
C THR A 51 6.33 -12.17 1.94
N LEU A 52 6.55 -11.27 0.99
CA LEU A 52 7.32 -11.54 -0.21
C LEU A 52 8.85 -11.43 -0.01
N GLY A 53 9.31 -11.00 1.17
CA GLY A 53 10.73 -10.82 1.48
C GLY A 53 11.38 -9.67 0.70
N LEU A 54 10.58 -8.68 0.26
CA LEU A 54 11.06 -7.57 -0.56
C LEU A 54 11.66 -6.47 0.31
N LYS A 55 12.74 -5.85 -0.19
CA LYS A 55 13.33 -4.63 0.38
C LYS A 55 13.02 -3.47 -0.56
N VAL A 56 12.30 -2.47 -0.07
CA VAL A 56 12.00 -1.25 -0.81
C VAL A 56 12.95 -0.16 -0.36
N GLU A 57 13.64 0.47 -1.31
CA GLU A 57 14.52 1.61 -1.08
C GLU A 57 13.91 2.85 -1.73
N VAL A 58 13.85 3.95 -0.98
CA VAL A 58 13.32 5.23 -1.46
C VAL A 58 14.46 6.25 -1.52
N LYS A 59 14.59 6.93 -2.65
CA LYS A 59 15.55 8.02 -2.87
C LYS A 59 14.78 9.28 -3.31
N GLY A 60 15.29 10.46 -2.99
CA GLY A 60 14.70 11.72 -3.45
C GLY A 60 13.53 12.23 -2.61
N LEU A 61 13.35 11.79 -1.35
CA LEU A 61 12.29 12.32 -0.47
C LEU A 61 12.50 13.81 -0.14
N GLU A 62 13.74 14.29 -0.21
CA GLU A 62 14.12 15.69 -0.07
C GLU A 62 13.43 16.60 -1.10
N ASN A 63 13.06 16.07 -2.27
CA ASN A 63 12.32 16.81 -3.29
C ASN A 63 10.89 17.19 -2.84
N LEU A 64 10.39 16.59 -1.76
CA LEU A 64 9.06 16.86 -1.21
C LEU A 64 9.05 18.04 -0.23
N LYS A 65 10.21 18.53 0.25
CA LYS A 65 10.35 19.36 1.47
C LYS A 65 9.54 20.67 1.47
N ASN A 66 9.08 21.17 0.33
CA ASN A 66 8.29 22.41 0.24
C ASN A 66 7.01 22.27 -0.60
N LEU A 67 6.62 21.05 -0.98
CA LEU A 67 5.45 20.83 -1.82
C LEU A 67 4.20 20.71 -0.93
N LYS A 68 3.25 21.63 -1.12
CA LYS A 68 1.94 21.61 -0.42
C LYS A 68 0.92 20.70 -1.09
N SER A 69 1.01 20.57 -2.42
CA SER A 69 0.17 19.71 -3.25
C SER A 69 0.95 19.31 -4.48
N PHE A 70 0.85 18.05 -4.89
CA PHE A 70 1.59 17.50 -6.01
C PHE A 70 0.89 16.26 -6.55
N ILE A 71 1.16 15.95 -7.82
CA ILE A 71 0.75 14.70 -8.46
C ILE A 71 1.99 13.83 -8.57
N ILE A 72 1.91 12.60 -8.07
CA ILE A 72 2.93 11.58 -8.31
C ILE A 72 2.55 10.88 -9.61
N MET A 73 3.45 10.93 -10.59
CA MET A 73 3.36 10.08 -11.78
C MET A 73 4.39 8.96 -11.64
N ALA A 74 3.89 7.74 -11.51
CA ALA A 74 4.69 6.53 -11.50
C ALA A 74 4.45 5.76 -12.80
N ASN A 75 5.48 5.08 -13.29
CA ASN A 75 5.28 4.01 -14.27
C ASN A 75 4.44 2.89 -13.65
N HIS A 76 3.75 2.08 -14.47
CA HIS A 76 3.00 0.93 -14.00
C HIS A 76 3.58 -0.36 -14.59
N GLN A 77 4.31 -1.10 -13.76
CA GLN A 77 4.99 -2.34 -14.15
C GLN A 77 4.41 -3.57 -13.46
N SER A 78 3.78 -3.41 -12.30
CA SER A 78 3.30 -4.55 -11.53
C SER A 78 2.20 -4.19 -10.54
N HIS A 79 1.53 -5.22 -10.03
CA HIS A 79 0.63 -5.05 -8.89
C HIS A 79 1.37 -4.63 -7.59
N LEU A 80 2.69 -4.84 -7.50
CA LEU A 80 3.49 -4.45 -6.34
C LEU A 80 3.78 -2.95 -6.28
N ASP A 81 3.48 -2.20 -7.35
CA ASP A 81 3.72 -0.75 -7.41
C ASP A 81 2.94 -0.04 -6.30
N VAL A 82 1.65 -0.38 -6.15
CA VAL A 82 0.78 0.17 -5.10
C VAL A 82 1.30 -0.19 -3.73
N ALA A 83 1.64 -1.46 -3.49
CA ALA A 83 2.16 -1.91 -2.20
C ALA A 83 3.48 -1.20 -1.83
N SER A 84 4.40 -1.08 -2.78
CA SER A 84 5.70 -0.44 -2.57
C SER A 84 5.56 1.03 -2.23
N ILE A 85 4.72 1.76 -2.99
CA ILE A 85 4.46 3.19 -2.77
C ILE A 85 3.72 3.40 -1.45
N MET A 86 2.62 2.67 -1.20
CA MET A 86 1.84 2.84 0.04
C MET A 86 2.63 2.53 1.30
N ALA A 87 3.49 1.51 1.25
CA ALA A 87 4.28 1.10 2.41
C ALA A 87 5.37 2.12 2.78
N THR A 88 5.86 2.91 1.82
CA THR A 88 7.07 3.72 2.00
C THR A 88 6.90 5.22 1.84
N PHE A 89 5.95 5.68 1.03
CA PHE A 89 5.78 7.10 0.78
C PHE A 89 5.37 7.84 2.07
N PRO A 90 5.90 9.02 2.41
CA PRO A 90 5.65 9.61 3.74
C PRO A 90 4.29 10.29 3.90
N HIS A 91 3.59 10.60 2.81
CA HIS A 91 2.31 11.31 2.84
C HIS A 91 1.14 10.39 2.49
N GLN A 92 -0.06 10.81 2.91
CA GLN A 92 -1.30 10.17 2.48
C GLN A 92 -1.48 10.33 0.97
N LEU A 93 -1.80 9.23 0.29
CA LEU A 93 -2.01 9.21 -1.16
C LEU A 93 -3.49 9.01 -1.50
N ARG A 94 -3.91 9.63 -2.59
CA ARG A 94 -5.18 9.37 -3.27
C ARG A 94 -4.85 8.81 -4.63
N PHE A 95 -5.11 7.51 -4.81
CA PHE A 95 -4.83 6.84 -6.07
C PHE A 95 -5.87 7.22 -7.11
N LEU A 96 -5.41 7.54 -8.30
CA LEU A 96 -6.22 7.54 -9.50
C LEU A 96 -6.00 6.18 -10.18
N ALA A 97 -7.06 5.40 -10.31
CA ALA A 97 -7.05 4.10 -10.95
C ALA A 97 -8.14 4.06 -12.02
N LYS A 98 -7.90 3.35 -13.11
CA LYS A 98 -8.86 3.08 -14.19
C LYS A 98 -8.91 1.58 -14.45
#